data_AF-A0A438C0J3-F1
#
_entry.id   AF-A0A438C0J3-F1
#
_cell.length_a   1.000
_cell.length_b   1.000
_cell.length_c   1.000
_cell.angle_alpha   90.00
_cell.angle_beta   90.00
_cell.angle_gamma   90.00
#
_symmetry.space_group_name_H-M   'P 1'
#
loop_
_entity.id
_entity.type
_entity.pdbx_description
1 polymer ?
#
loop_
_entity_poly.entity_id
_entity_poly.type
_entity_poly.pdbx_seq_one_letter_code
_entity_poly.pdbx_strand_id
1 'polypeptide(L)'
;MLHVLQGALRNAITTFIQVSPALKDTIWSYLEQYDLPVVVGPNLGNNAQPMASQIYDMRFELNEIEARREQYPSTISFLKLLNALIAEERDVSDRGRRFIGIFRFIYDHVFGPFPQRAYADPCEKWQLVVACLQHFRMILSMYDIRDGDIDNAGDQPQLSAVAQSAPLQMQLPVVELLKELGYYDSSD
;
A
#
# COMPACT_ATOMS: atom_id res chain seq x y z
N MET A 1 -8.57 -0.94 23.24
CA MET A 1 -10.05 -1.00 23.24
C MET A 1 -10.63 -0.16 22.10
N LEU A 2 -10.18 1.08 21.90
CA LEU A 2 -10.67 1.96 20.81
C LEU A 2 -10.53 1.36 19.40
N HIS A 3 -9.37 0.80 19.06
CA HIS A 3 -9.08 0.21 17.74
C HIS A 3 -9.92 -1.05 17.42
N VAL A 4 -10.23 -1.84 18.44
CA VAL A 4 -11.10 -3.01 18.30
C VAL A 4 -12.54 -2.57 18.03
N LEU A 5 -13.01 -1.54 18.72
CA LEU A 5 -14.34 -0.97 18.49
C LEU A 5 -14.44 -0.34 17.09
N GLN A 6 -13.42 0.41 16.68
CA GLN A 6 -13.33 0.96 15.32
C GLN A 6 -13.38 -0.14 14.27
N GLY A 7 -12.66 -1.25 14.49
CA GLY A 7 -12.71 -2.39 13.59
C GLY A 7 -14.07 -3.09 13.54
N ALA A 8 -14.74 -3.23 14.69
CA ALA A 8 -16.09 -3.78 14.77
C ALA A 8 -17.10 -2.90 14.03
N LEU A 9 -17.00 -1.57 14.17
CA LEU A 9 -17.83 -0.61 13.46
C LEU A 9 -17.64 -0.71 11.95
N ARG A 10 -16.38 -0.75 11.47
CA ARG A 10 -16.07 -0.94 10.04
C ARG A 10 -16.67 -2.24 9.51
N ASN A 11 -16.55 -3.35 10.24
CA ASN A 11 -17.16 -4.62 9.85
C ASN A 11 -18.70 -4.53 9.77
N ALA A 12 -19.35 -3.87 10.73
CA ALA A 12 -20.79 -3.66 10.69
C ALA A 12 -21.18 -2.86 9.45
N ILE A 13 -20.51 -1.73 9.20
CA ILE A 13 -20.74 -0.90 8.00
C ILE A 13 -20.57 -1.73 6.73
N THR A 14 -19.51 -2.54 6.63
CA THR A 14 -19.26 -3.43 5.48
C THR A 14 -20.46 -4.31 5.14
N THR A 15 -21.16 -4.85 6.14
CA THR A 15 -22.34 -5.69 5.90
C THR A 15 -23.54 -4.93 5.33
N PHE A 16 -23.67 -3.62 5.63
CA PHE A 16 -24.79 -2.80 5.18
C PHE A 16 -24.62 -2.19 3.79
N ILE A 17 -23.39 -2.17 3.25
CA ILE A 17 -23.09 -1.61 1.92
C ILE A 17 -23.92 -2.29 0.82
N GLN A 18 -24.08 -3.61 0.89
CA GLN A 18 -24.85 -4.38 -0.09
C GLN A 18 -26.36 -4.12 -0.03
N VAL A 19 -26.84 -3.54 1.06
CA VAL A 19 -28.27 -3.32 1.32
C VAL A 19 -28.72 -1.92 0.86
N SER A 20 -27.82 -0.94 0.83
CA SER A 20 -28.15 0.44 0.48
C SER A 20 -27.07 1.10 -0.38
N PRO A 21 -27.33 1.28 -1.69
CA PRO A 21 -26.43 2.00 -2.59
C PRO A 21 -26.16 3.45 -2.13
N ALA A 22 -27.16 4.14 -1.59
CA ALA A 22 -26.98 5.50 -1.06
C ALA A 22 -26.01 5.56 0.13
N LEU A 23 -26.01 4.51 0.97
CA LEU A 23 -25.08 4.39 2.08
C LEU A 23 -23.65 4.12 1.57
N LYS A 24 -23.49 3.25 0.55
CA LYS A 24 -22.20 3.02 -0.13
C LYS A 24 -21.58 4.34 -0.60
N ASP A 25 -22.34 5.13 -1.36
CA ASP A 25 -21.85 6.39 -1.95
C ASP A 25 -21.47 7.43 -0.88
N THR A 26 -22.24 7.48 0.21
CA THR A 26 -21.96 8.34 1.35
C THR A 26 -20.67 7.92 2.07
N ILE A 27 -20.48 6.62 2.32
CA ILE A 27 -19.26 6.10 2.95
C ILE A 27 -18.05 6.32 2.04
N TRP A 28 -18.21 6.09 0.74
CA TRP A 28 -17.14 6.34 -0.24
C TRP A 28 -16.71 7.81 -0.22
N SER A 29 -17.68 8.73 -0.22
CA SER A 29 -17.42 10.17 -0.12
C SER A 29 -16.67 10.54 1.16
N TYR A 30 -17.01 9.94 2.31
CA TYR A 30 -16.28 10.16 3.56
C TYR A 30 -14.85 9.60 3.51
N LEU A 31 -14.64 8.43 2.90
CA LEU A 31 -13.29 7.88 2.73
C LEU A 31 -12.44 8.77 1.82
N GLU A 32 -13.00 9.27 0.72
CA GLU A 32 -12.32 10.21 -0.18
C GLU A 32 -11.99 11.53 0.49
N GLN A 33 -12.87 12.01 1.38
CA GLN A 33 -12.69 13.29 2.06
C GLN A 33 -11.65 13.23 3.19
N TYR A 34 -11.58 12.12 3.92
CA TYR A 34 -10.83 12.06 5.18
C TYR A 34 -9.67 11.06 5.20
N ASP A 35 -9.85 9.86 4.62
CA ASP A 35 -8.92 8.74 4.81
C ASP A 35 -7.97 8.53 3.60
N LEU A 36 -8.48 8.66 2.37
CA LEU A 36 -7.71 8.39 1.14
C LEU A 36 -6.61 9.43 0.82
N PRO A 37 -6.83 10.75 0.98
CA PRO A 37 -5.79 11.74 0.68
C PRO A 37 -4.53 11.58 1.53
N VAL A 38 -4.69 11.02 2.73
CA VAL A 38 -3.60 10.80 3.68
C VAL A 38 -2.87 9.48 3.40
N VAL A 39 -3.62 8.45 2.97
CA VAL A 39 -3.11 7.12 2.65
C VAL A 39 -2.38 7.06 1.29
N VAL A 40 -2.80 7.88 0.32
CA VAL A 40 -2.27 7.85 -1.06
C VAL A 40 -1.03 8.73 -1.25
N GLY A 41 -0.80 9.70 -0.35
CA GLY A 41 0.21 10.75 -0.52
C GLY A 41 -0.16 11.70 -1.67
N PRO A 42 0.47 12.89 -1.76
CA PRO A 42 0.14 13.83 -2.82
C PRO A 42 0.44 13.19 -4.17
N ASN A 43 -0.59 13.12 -5.02
CA ASN A 43 -0.45 12.76 -6.42
C ASN A 43 0.68 13.60 -7.04
N LEU A 44 1.57 12.92 -7.75
CA LEU A 44 2.64 13.50 -8.58
C LEU A 44 2.06 14.68 -9.37
N GLY A 45 2.41 15.92 -9.00
CA GLY A 45 1.99 17.09 -9.77
C GLY A 45 2.10 18.45 -9.10
N ASN A 46 2.03 18.58 -7.78
CA ASN A 46 2.12 19.89 -7.13
C ASN A 46 3.12 19.91 -5.97
N ASN A 47 4.12 20.79 -6.11
CA ASN A 47 5.14 21.14 -5.12
C ASN A 47 4.54 21.86 -3.90
N ALA A 48 3.68 21.19 -3.15
CA ALA A 48 3.30 21.62 -1.82
C ALA A 48 3.98 20.68 -0.81
N GLN A 49 4.94 21.22 -0.06
CA GLN A 49 5.54 20.54 1.08
C GLN A 49 4.40 20.01 1.98
N PRO A 50 4.40 18.71 2.36
CA PRO A 50 3.42 18.24 3.31
C PRO A 50 3.77 18.82 4.67
N MET A 51 2.98 19.80 5.11
CA MET A 51 2.98 20.23 6.50
C MET A 51 2.71 19.00 7.36
N ALA A 52 3.67 18.68 8.22
CA ALA A 52 3.59 17.64 9.23
C ALA A 52 2.58 18.04 10.32
N SER A 53 1.28 18.11 9.98
CA SER A 53 0.28 17.79 10.98
C SER A 53 0.42 16.29 11.26
N GLN A 54 0.45 15.91 12.53
CA GLN A 54 0.40 14.51 12.93
C GLN A 54 -0.98 13.96 12.55
N ILE A 55 -1.16 13.61 11.28
CA ILE A 55 -2.39 12.99 10.81
C ILE A 55 -2.33 11.54 11.27
N TYR A 56 -3.22 11.17 12.19
CA TYR A 56 -3.46 9.79 12.57
C TYR A 56 -4.09 9.08 11.38
N ASP A 57 -3.25 8.58 10.47
CA ASP A 57 -3.66 7.84 9.29
C ASP A 57 -3.63 6.33 9.54
N MET A 58 -4.17 5.55 8.61
CA MET A 58 -4.13 4.08 8.74
C MET A 58 -2.69 3.53 8.81
N ARG A 59 -1.70 4.28 8.33
CA ARG A 59 -0.29 3.85 8.40
C ARG A 59 0.25 4.00 9.81
N PHE A 60 -0.10 5.06 10.53
CA PHE A 60 0.21 5.23 11.94
C PHE A 60 -0.50 4.18 12.79
N GLU A 61 -1.81 3.96 12.55
CA GLU A 61 -2.59 2.91 13.21
C GLU A 61 -1.90 1.54 13.07
N LEU A 62 -1.54 1.16 11.84
CA LEU A 62 -0.89 -0.12 11.54
C LEU A 62 0.48 -0.25 12.22
N ASN A 63 1.35 0.76 12.11
CA ASN A 63 2.75 0.63 12.49
C ASN A 63 3.02 0.99 13.96
N GLU A 64 2.28 1.94 14.54
CA GLU A 64 2.54 2.43 15.89
C GLU A 64 1.56 1.85 16.93
N ILE A 65 0.36 1.44 16.52
CA ILE A 65 -0.64 0.91 17.44
C ILE A 65 -0.77 -0.60 17.32
N GLU A 66 -1.12 -1.09 16.14
CA GLU A 66 -1.42 -2.51 15.91
C GLU A 66 -0.17 -3.37 15.95
N ALA A 67 0.91 -2.93 15.30
CA ALA A 67 2.18 -3.66 15.33
C ALA A 67 2.79 -3.78 16.74
N ARG A 68 2.63 -2.78 17.60
CA ARG A 68 3.09 -2.86 19.00
C ARG A 68 2.29 -3.86 19.84
N ARG A 69 1.04 -4.12 19.45
CA ARG A 69 0.13 -5.07 20.11
C ARG A 69 0.15 -6.44 19.45
N GLU A 70 0.82 -6.57 18.31
CA GLU A 70 0.83 -7.78 17.48
C GLU A 70 -0.58 -8.24 17.09
N GLN A 71 -1.51 -7.27 17.01
CA GLN A 71 -2.93 -7.46 16.74
C GLN A 71 -3.38 -6.46 15.69
N TYR A 72 -4.01 -6.92 14.61
CA TYR A 72 -4.36 -6.15 13.41
C TYR A 72 -5.86 -6.05 13.07
N PRO A 73 -6.80 -5.99 14.04
CA PRO A 73 -8.24 -6.01 13.75
C PRO A 73 -8.73 -4.78 12.97
N SER A 74 -8.17 -3.60 13.24
CA SER A 74 -8.50 -2.33 12.57
C SER A 74 -8.04 -2.36 11.12
N THR A 75 -6.80 -2.78 10.84
CA THR A 75 -6.30 -2.94 9.47
C THR A 75 -7.12 -3.96 8.69
N ILE A 76 -7.42 -5.13 9.26
CA ILE A 76 -8.23 -6.15 8.58
C ILE A 76 -9.62 -5.62 8.24
N SER A 77 -10.29 -4.96 9.18
CA SER A 77 -11.61 -4.39 8.94
C SER A 77 -11.60 -3.28 7.87
N PHE A 78 -10.53 -2.48 7.82
CA PHE A 78 -10.34 -1.45 6.80
C PHE A 78 -10.19 -2.05 5.41
N LEU A 79 -9.35 -3.08 5.26
CA LEU A 79 -9.22 -3.81 4.01
C LEU A 79 -10.55 -4.42 3.54
N LYS A 80 -11.31 -5.03 4.46
CA LYS A 80 -12.63 -5.59 4.15
C LYS A 80 -13.62 -4.53 3.68
N LEU A 81 -13.63 -3.36 4.33
CA LEU A 81 -14.46 -2.23 3.94
C LEU A 81 -14.09 -1.72 2.54
N LEU A 82 -12.81 -1.46 2.29
CA LEU A 82 -12.32 -1.05 0.98
C LEU A 82 -12.69 -2.07 -0.10
N ASN A 83 -12.50 -3.36 0.18
CA ASN A 83 -12.83 -4.41 -0.77
C ASN A 83 -14.33 -4.45 -1.09
N ALA A 84 -15.20 -4.31 -0.10
CA ALA A 84 -16.64 -4.27 -0.33
C ALA A 84 -17.06 -3.05 -1.15
N LEU A 85 -16.50 -1.88 -0.86
CA LEU A 85 -16.84 -0.64 -1.57
C LEU A 85 -16.40 -0.69 -3.04
N ILE A 86 -15.18 -1.16 -3.31
CA ILE A 86 -14.63 -1.27 -4.65
C ILE A 86 -15.35 -2.37 -5.44
N ALA A 87 -15.73 -3.49 -4.80
CA ALA A 87 -16.47 -4.56 -5.46
C ALA A 87 -17.85 -4.11 -5.97
N GLU A 88 -18.48 -3.16 -5.28
CA GLU A 88 -19.75 -2.54 -5.70
C GLU A 88 -19.56 -1.41 -6.72
N GLU A 89 -18.34 -1.17 -7.20
CA GLU A 89 -18.12 -0.19 -8.24
C GLU A 89 -18.55 -0.71 -9.60
N ARG A 90 -19.38 0.08 -10.28
CA ARG A 90 -19.93 -0.29 -11.60
C ARG A 90 -19.28 0.49 -12.73
N ASP A 91 -18.71 1.66 -12.43
CA ASP A 91 -17.96 2.43 -13.42
C ASP A 91 -16.50 1.97 -13.45
N VAL A 92 -16.18 1.13 -14.44
CA VAL A 92 -14.82 0.65 -14.74
C VAL A 92 -14.21 1.39 -15.94
N SER A 93 -14.79 2.53 -16.34
CA SER A 93 -14.33 3.28 -17.53
C SER A 93 -12.87 3.73 -17.42
N ASP A 94 -12.39 3.97 -16.20
CA ASP A 94 -11.00 4.35 -15.91
C ASP A 94 -10.05 3.15 -15.72
N ARG A 95 -10.55 1.92 -15.89
CA ARG A 95 -9.83 0.65 -15.68
C ARG A 95 -9.20 0.52 -14.29
N GLY A 96 -9.86 1.08 -13.28
CA GLY A 96 -9.40 1.02 -11.90
C GLY A 96 -8.20 1.91 -11.60
N ARG A 97 -7.83 2.85 -12.49
CA ARG A 97 -6.73 3.81 -12.26
C ARG A 97 -6.94 4.63 -10.99
N ARG A 98 -8.18 5.00 -10.66
CA ARG A 98 -8.52 5.71 -9.42
C ARG A 98 -8.17 4.94 -8.15
N PHE A 99 -8.05 3.61 -8.23
CA PHE A 99 -7.70 2.76 -7.10
C PHE A 99 -6.19 2.49 -6.97
N ILE A 100 -5.35 3.00 -7.89
CA ILE A 100 -3.90 2.71 -7.87
C ILE A 100 -3.22 3.15 -6.58
N GLY A 101 -3.67 4.27 -6.00
CA GLY A 101 -3.17 4.76 -4.71
C GLY A 101 -3.46 3.80 -3.56
N ILE A 102 -4.69 3.28 -3.52
CA ILE A 102 -5.13 2.29 -2.53
C ILE A 102 -4.36 0.98 -2.71
N PHE A 103 -4.24 0.53 -3.96
CA PHE A 103 -3.46 -0.66 -4.30
C PHE A 103 -2.03 -0.54 -3.81
N ARG A 104 -1.36 0.59 -4.10
CA ARG A 104 0.02 0.83 -3.68
C ARG A 104 0.16 0.86 -2.16
N PHE A 105 -0.76 1.51 -1.45
CA PHE A 105 -0.75 1.48 0.01
C PHE A 105 -0.84 0.05 0.55
N ILE A 106 -1.80 -0.75 0.05
CA ILE A 106 -2.00 -2.11 0.52
C ILE A 106 -0.77 -2.97 0.17
N TYR A 107 -0.20 -2.81 -1.02
CA TYR A 107 0.99 -3.53 -1.44
C TYR A 107 2.22 -3.16 -0.61
N ASP A 108 2.60 -1.88 -0.56
CA ASP A 108 3.84 -1.42 0.05
C ASP A 108 3.80 -1.45 1.58
N HIS A 109 2.65 -1.11 2.18
CA HIS A 109 2.57 -0.90 3.63
C HIS A 109 1.88 -2.04 4.36
N VAL A 110 0.98 -2.79 3.75
CA VAL A 110 0.24 -3.85 4.45
C VAL A 110 0.77 -5.23 4.07
N PHE A 111 0.80 -5.55 2.78
CA PHE A 111 1.24 -6.86 2.29
C PHE A 111 2.76 -7.00 2.33
N GLY A 112 3.55 -6.09 1.74
CA GLY A 112 5.00 -6.20 1.69
C GLY A 112 5.67 -6.54 3.04
N PRO A 113 5.35 -5.82 4.13
CA PRO A 113 5.93 -6.10 5.45
C PRO A 113 5.23 -7.24 6.23
N PHE A 114 4.16 -7.86 5.71
CA PHE A 114 3.41 -8.90 6.43
C PHE A 114 4.29 -10.06 6.95
N PRO A 115 5.32 -10.57 6.23
CA PRO A 115 6.11 -11.69 6.72
C PRO A 115 6.98 -11.32 7.93
N GLN A 116 7.33 -10.04 8.06
CA GLN A 116 8.26 -9.50 9.05
C GLN A 116 7.55 -9.05 10.33
N ARG A 117 6.22 -8.94 10.29
CA ARG A 117 5.40 -8.55 11.45
C ARG A 117 5.27 -9.69 12.45
N ALA A 118 5.22 -9.32 13.73
CA ALA A 118 4.83 -10.20 14.81
C ALA A 118 3.30 -10.29 14.89
N TYR A 119 2.78 -11.47 15.19
CA TYR A 119 1.35 -11.74 15.28
C TYR A 119 1.08 -12.56 16.54
N ALA A 120 0.19 -12.04 17.40
CA ALA A 120 -0.26 -12.75 18.58
C ALA A 120 -1.09 -14.00 18.21
N ASP A 121 -1.82 -13.94 17.09
CA ASP A 121 -2.64 -15.03 16.56
C ASP A 121 -2.29 -15.33 15.08
N PRO A 122 -1.82 -16.55 14.75
CA PRO A 122 -1.59 -16.96 13.36
C PRO A 122 -2.83 -16.87 12.46
N CYS A 123 -4.04 -17.04 12.99
CA CYS A 123 -5.25 -16.89 12.19
C CYS A 123 -5.44 -15.46 11.69
N GLU A 124 -5.14 -14.47 12.52
CA GLU A 124 -5.22 -13.05 12.16
C GLU A 124 -4.22 -12.70 11.04
N LYS A 125 -3.00 -13.25 11.09
CA LYS A 125 -2.01 -13.14 10.00
C LYS A 125 -2.62 -13.57 8.66
N TRP A 126 -3.26 -14.73 8.62
CA TRP A 126 -3.84 -15.25 7.39
C TRP A 126 -5.08 -14.47 6.95
N GLN A 127 -5.87 -13.95 7.88
CA GLN A 127 -6.99 -13.06 7.55
C GLN A 127 -6.52 -11.77 6.89
N LEU A 128 -5.43 -11.16 7.38
CA LEU A 128 -4.81 -9.98 6.77
C LEU A 128 -4.34 -10.29 5.35
N VAL A 129 -3.61 -11.39 5.17
CA VAL A 129 -3.10 -11.84 3.86
C VAL A 129 -4.24 -12.09 2.88
N VAL A 130 -5.29 -12.81 3.29
CA VAL A 130 -6.45 -13.10 2.44
C VAL A 130 -7.15 -11.80 2.01
N ALA A 131 -7.33 -10.84 2.92
CA ALA A 131 -7.94 -9.55 2.59
C ALA A 131 -7.11 -8.75 1.56
N CYS A 132 -5.78 -8.75 1.68
CA CYS A 132 -4.89 -8.14 0.68
C CYS A 132 -4.97 -8.85 -0.68
N LEU A 133 -4.93 -10.18 -0.70
CA LEU A 133 -4.99 -10.95 -1.96
C LEU A 133 -6.34 -10.79 -2.67
N GLN A 134 -7.44 -10.71 -1.91
CA GLN A 134 -8.76 -10.37 -2.45
C GLN A 134 -8.75 -8.99 -3.09
N HIS A 135 -8.12 -8.00 -2.44
CA HIS A 135 -7.94 -6.67 -2.99
C HIS A 135 -7.20 -6.71 -4.33
N PHE A 136 -6.03 -7.37 -4.37
CA PHE A 136 -5.21 -7.45 -5.57
C PHE A 136 -5.96 -8.12 -6.72
N ARG A 137 -6.63 -9.25 -6.46
CA ARG A 137 -7.43 -9.94 -7.47
C ARG A 137 -8.50 -9.02 -8.06
N MET A 138 -9.21 -8.28 -7.22
CA MET A 138 -10.27 -7.38 -7.65
C MET A 138 -9.74 -6.24 -8.51
N ILE A 139 -8.68 -5.55 -8.07
CA ILE A 139 -8.06 -4.46 -8.85
C ILE A 139 -7.49 -4.98 -10.18
N LEU A 140 -6.78 -6.11 -10.15
CA LEU A 140 -6.23 -6.72 -11.36
C LEU A 140 -7.32 -7.16 -12.33
N SER A 141 -8.50 -7.57 -11.85
CA SER A 141 -9.62 -7.91 -12.72
C SER A 141 -10.27 -6.72 -13.42
N MET A 142 -10.08 -5.50 -12.89
CA MET A 142 -10.53 -4.26 -13.51
C MET A 142 -9.53 -3.71 -14.54
N TYR A 143 -8.28 -4.19 -14.50
CA TYR A 143 -7.21 -3.74 -15.37
C TYR A 143 -7.17 -4.55 -16.67
N ASP A 144 -7.56 -3.91 -17.78
CA ASP A 144 -7.43 -4.44 -19.15
C ASP A 144 -6.06 -4.06 -19.72
N ILE A 145 -5.13 -5.03 -19.78
CA ILE A 145 -3.79 -4.86 -20.36
C ILE A 145 -3.92 -4.73 -21.87
N ARG A 146 -3.54 -3.59 -22.44
CA ARG A 146 -3.45 -3.40 -23.90
C ARG A 146 -2.00 -3.42 -24.36
N ASP A 147 -1.78 -3.74 -25.64
CA ASP A 147 -0.43 -3.84 -26.22
C ASP A 147 0.43 -2.58 -25.97
N GLY A 148 -0.18 -1.39 -25.90
CA GLY A 148 0.52 -0.13 -25.59
C GLY A 148 0.92 0.09 -24.12
N ASP A 149 0.45 -0.73 -23.18
CA ASP A 149 0.90 -0.66 -21.77
C ASP A 149 2.26 -1.36 -21.59
N ILE A 150 2.62 -2.30 -22.48
CA ILE A 150 3.90 -3.01 -22.50
C ILE A 150 5.03 -2.10 -22.98
N ASP A 151 4.75 -1.25 -23.98
CA ASP A 151 5.72 -0.30 -24.54
C ASP A 151 6.11 0.79 -23.54
N ASN A 152 5.18 1.21 -22.66
CA ASN A 152 5.45 2.22 -21.63
C ASN A 152 6.17 1.67 -20.39
N ALA A 153 6.25 0.34 -20.24
CA ALA A 153 7.05 -0.30 -19.18
C ALA A 153 8.56 -0.32 -19.51
N GLY A 154 8.93 -0.16 -20.78
CA GLY A 154 10.31 -0.07 -21.25
C GLY A 154 10.96 1.30 -21.07
N ASP A 155 10.15 2.37 -21.04
CA ASP A 155 10.63 3.76 -21.02
C ASP A 155 10.40 4.44 -19.66
N GLN A 156 10.97 3.85 -18.60
CA GLN A 156 11.16 4.58 -17.34
C GLN A 156 12.64 4.79 -17.04
N PRO A 157 13.30 5.80 -17.67
CA PRO A 157 14.60 6.27 -17.24
C PRO A 157 14.45 7.15 -16.00
N GLN A 158 13.90 6.64 -14.89
CA GLN A 158 13.81 7.38 -13.62
C GLN A 158 14.39 6.62 -12.42
N LEU A 159 14.99 5.44 -12.64
CA LEU A 159 15.94 4.86 -11.68
C LEU A 159 17.37 5.41 -11.85
N SER A 160 17.64 6.18 -12.91
CA SER A 160 18.97 6.76 -13.17
C SER A 160 19.20 8.13 -12.52
N ALA A 161 18.17 8.81 -12.04
CA ALA A 161 18.31 10.15 -11.46
C ALA A 161 18.63 10.18 -9.96
N VAL A 162 18.31 9.10 -9.21
CA VAL A 162 18.61 9.02 -7.77
C VAL A 162 20.05 8.58 -7.49
N ALA A 163 20.76 8.03 -8.48
CA ALA A 163 22.19 7.70 -8.34
C ALA A 163 23.11 8.93 -8.42
N GLN A 164 22.60 10.12 -8.78
CA GLN A 164 23.41 11.33 -9.00
C GLN A 164 23.33 12.36 -7.87
N SER A 165 22.67 12.05 -6.75
CA SER A 165 22.57 12.93 -5.58
C SER A 165 22.90 12.21 -4.28
N ALA A 166 23.97 11.40 -4.29
CA ALA A 166 24.70 11.05 -3.08
C ALA A 166 26.03 11.82 -3.07
N PRO A 167 26.40 12.53 -1.98
CA PRO A 167 27.72 13.14 -1.89
C PRO A 167 28.80 12.06 -2.03
N LEU A 168 29.86 12.37 -2.80
CA LEU A 168 30.99 11.51 -3.20
C LEU A 168 31.80 10.85 -2.06
N GLN A 169 31.32 10.93 -0.81
CA GLN A 169 32.05 10.50 0.37
C GLN A 169 31.51 9.21 1.02
N MET A 170 30.48 8.58 0.45
CA MET A 170 29.97 7.26 0.91
C MET A 170 30.04 6.15 -0.17
N GLN A 171 30.68 6.39 -1.31
CA GLN A 171 30.88 5.38 -2.35
C GLN A 171 32.25 4.69 -2.24
N LEU A 172 32.56 4.08 -1.09
CA LEU A 172 33.58 3.02 -1.03
C LEU A 172 33.23 2.10 0.14
N PRO A 173 32.85 0.84 -0.14
CA PRO A 173 33.87 -0.21 -0.19
C PRO A 173 33.61 -1.32 -1.24
N VAL A 174 33.05 -1.01 -2.42
CA VAL A 174 32.91 -2.02 -3.49
C VAL A 174 34.17 -2.12 -4.36
N VAL A 175 34.89 -1.01 -4.55
CA VAL A 175 36.13 -0.99 -5.34
C VAL A 175 37.28 -1.69 -4.62
N GLU A 176 37.29 -1.69 -3.29
CA GLU A 176 38.30 -2.37 -2.46
C GLU A 176 38.11 -3.90 -2.49
N LEU A 177 36.85 -4.38 -2.48
CA LEU A 177 36.50 -5.81 -2.59
C LEU A 177 36.89 -6.43 -3.94
N LEU A 178 36.83 -5.66 -5.03
CA LEU A 178 37.23 -6.13 -6.36
C LEU A 178 38.76 -6.16 -6.54
N LYS A 179 39.51 -5.40 -5.73
CA LYS A 179 40.97 -5.43 -5.74
C LYS A 179 41.51 -6.69 -5.06
N GLU A 180 40.82 -7.21 -4.04
CA GLU A 180 41.20 -8.48 -3.39
C GLU A 180 40.85 -9.72 -4.22
N LEU A 181 39.79 -9.69 -5.02
CA LEU A 181 39.43 -10.79 -5.92
C LEU A 181 40.31 -10.88 -7.19
N GLY A 182 41.04 -9.81 -7.52
CA GLY A 182 41.96 -9.76 -8.66
C GLY A 182 43.42 -10.11 -8.35
N TYR A 183 43.77 -10.43 -7.09
CA TYR A 183 45.16 -10.70 -6.68
C TYR A 183 45.51 -12.18 -6.52
N TYR A 184 44.60 -13.10 -6.88
CA TYR A 184 44.79 -14.55 -6.72
C TYR A 184 44.98 -15.33 -8.03
N ASP A 185 45.44 -14.68 -9.12
CA ASP A 185 45.79 -15.40 -10.35
C ASP A 185 47.11 -14.91 -10.99
N SER A 186 48.18 -14.89 -10.20
CA SER A 186 49.56 -14.82 -10.69
C SER A 186 50.54 -15.26 -9.61
N SER A 187 50.64 -16.58 -9.37
CA SER A 187 51.84 -17.28 -8.90
C SER A 187 51.65 -18.79 -9.06
N ASP A 188 51.96 -19.31 -10.26
CA ASP A 188 52.96 -20.37 -10.52
C ASP A 188 52.83 -20.87 -11.97
#